data_AF-A0A7J6SI26-F1
#
_entry.id   AF-A0A7J6SI26-F1
#
_cell.length_a   1.000
_cell.length_b   1.000
_cell.length_c   1.000
_cell.angle_alpha   90.00
_cell.angle_beta   90.00
_cell.angle_gamma   90.00
#
_symmetry.space_group_name_H-M   'P 1'
#
loop_
_entity.id
_entity.type
_entity.pdbx_description
1 polymer ?
#
loop_
_entity_poly.entity_id
_entity_poly.type
_entity_poly.pdbx_seq_one_letter_code
_entity_poly.pdbx_strand_id
1 'polypeptide(L)'
;MVVTHEYSVPVPFIPARSVSMYAFACDALDEPGVESIIIYGRGISEDSKDFWGYPVPKSKGARAELKTLCFIMEPIDGGKSTGFTMLAESDPKIHIPEKILAWLCKQYAKYIFHSIEKLSENFDDTEYPTRIEQDREFYDFIETAVIGRMKSMHERSRSGLNEHCFASS
;
A
#
# COMPACT_ATOMS: atom_id res chain seq x y z
N MET A 1 5.18 13.01 1.24
CA MET A 1 5.89 13.06 -0.06
C MET A 1 4.88 13.28 -1.18
N VAL A 2 5.19 14.08 -2.21
CA VAL A 2 4.34 14.17 -3.41
C VAL A 2 4.75 13.06 -4.37
N VAL A 3 3.78 12.25 -4.80
CA VAL A 3 3.99 11.10 -5.70
C VAL A 3 3.11 11.28 -6.92
N THR A 4 3.67 11.06 -8.10
CA THR A 4 2.91 11.01 -9.36
C THR A 4 2.97 9.58 -9.88
N HIS A 5 1.80 9.01 -10.16
CA HIS A 5 1.64 7.67 -10.71
C HIS A 5 0.91 7.75 -12.05
N GLU A 6 1.47 7.13 -13.07
CA GLU A 6 0.86 6.99 -14.39
C GLU A 6 0.39 5.54 -14.59
N TYR A 7 -0.83 5.36 -15.08
CA TYR A 7 -1.43 4.05 -15.31
C TYR A 7 -2.27 4.03 -16.59
N SER A 8 -2.27 2.87 -17.24
CA SER A 8 -3.17 2.57 -18.36
C SER A 8 -4.35 1.74 -17.87
N VAL A 9 -5.55 2.04 -18.34
CA VAL A 9 -6.66 1.09 -18.23
C VAL A 9 -6.58 0.05 -19.35
N PRO A 10 -6.98 -1.21 -19.12
CA PRO A 10 -6.93 -2.27 -20.13
C PRO A 10 -8.07 -2.14 -21.15
N VAL A 11 -8.27 -0.94 -21.68
CA VAL A 11 -9.25 -0.60 -22.72
C VAL A 11 -8.50 0.14 -23.84
N PRO A 12 -8.38 -0.45 -25.05
CA PRO A 12 -7.46 0.03 -26.09
C PRO A 12 -7.61 1.51 -26.49
N PHE A 13 -8.80 2.07 -26.34
CA PHE A 13 -9.12 3.44 -26.79
C PHE A 13 -9.10 4.47 -25.67
N ILE A 14 -8.82 4.07 -24.42
CA ILE A 14 -8.73 5.00 -23.31
C ILE A 14 -7.25 5.36 -23.11
N PRO A 15 -6.88 6.66 -23.24
CA PRO A 15 -5.49 7.06 -23.04
C PRO A 15 -5.06 6.85 -21.59
N ALA A 16 -3.75 6.71 -21.38
CA ALA A 16 -3.17 6.63 -20.05
C ALA A 16 -3.64 7.81 -19.17
N ARG A 17 -3.70 7.55 -17.87
CA ARG A 17 -4.10 8.50 -16.85
C ARG A 17 -2.96 8.67 -15.87
N SER A 18 -2.93 9.85 -15.28
CA SER A 18 -1.98 10.18 -14.24
C SER A 18 -2.72 10.59 -12.99
N VAL A 19 -2.12 10.36 -11.83
CA VAL A 19 -2.60 10.91 -10.57
C VAL A 19 -1.42 11.43 -9.78
N SER A 20 -1.58 12.60 -9.17
CA SER A 20 -0.60 13.13 -8.23
C SER A 20 -1.24 13.18 -6.86
N MET A 21 -0.52 12.72 -5.85
CA MET A 21 -1.01 12.58 -4.49
C MET A 21 0.05 12.99 -3.48
N TYR A 22 -0.39 13.49 -2.34
CA TYR A 22 0.43 13.50 -1.14
C TYR A 22 0.25 12.16 -0.42
N ALA A 23 1.35 11.46 -0.17
CA ALA A 23 1.33 10.19 0.55
C ALA A 23 2.31 10.18 1.72
N PHE A 24 1.95 9.43 2.75
CA PHE A 24 2.79 9.12 3.90
C PHE A 24 2.46 7.71 4.41
N ALA A 25 3.38 7.13 5.18
CA ALA A 25 3.18 5.88 5.89
C ALA A 25 3.30 6.13 7.40
N CYS A 26 2.52 5.41 8.18
CA CYS A 26 2.54 5.42 9.63
C CYS A 26 2.80 3.99 10.12
N ASP A 27 3.84 3.82 10.92
CA ASP A 27 4.07 2.61 11.71
C ASP A 27 3.28 2.75 13.01
N ALA A 28 2.18 1.98 13.13
CA ALA A 28 1.34 1.91 14.33
C ALA A 28 1.29 0.46 14.86
N LEU A 29 2.37 -0.30 14.69
CA LEU A 29 2.46 -1.69 15.15
C LEU A 29 2.39 -1.79 16.69
N ASP A 30 2.92 -0.80 17.41
CA ASP A 30 2.94 -0.78 18.87
C ASP A 30 1.69 -0.13 19.50
N GLU A 31 0.76 0.37 18.68
CA GLU A 31 -0.45 1.06 19.15
C GLU A 31 -1.57 0.05 19.47
N PRO A 32 -2.01 -0.06 20.74
CA PRO A 32 -3.02 -1.05 21.13
C PRO A 32 -4.33 -0.85 20.37
N GLY A 33 -4.81 -1.92 19.73
CA GLY A 33 -6.05 -1.91 18.95
C GLY A 33 -5.90 -1.39 17.51
N VAL A 34 -4.68 -1.03 17.07
CA VAL A 34 -4.37 -0.68 15.67
C VAL A 34 -3.41 -1.69 15.06
N GLU A 35 -2.26 -1.93 15.71
CA GLU A 35 -1.31 -3.01 15.38
C GLU A 35 -1.00 -3.14 13.87
N SER A 36 -0.85 -2.01 13.17
CA SER A 36 -0.81 -1.99 11.69
C SER A 36 0.20 -0.99 11.14
N ILE A 37 0.68 -1.27 9.93
CA ILE A 37 1.32 -0.26 9.08
C ILE A 37 0.25 0.32 8.15
N ILE A 38 0.09 1.64 8.19
CA ILE A 38 -0.93 2.34 7.41
C ILE A 38 -0.24 3.25 6.40
N ILE A 39 -0.50 3.02 5.11
CA ILE A 39 -0.06 3.91 4.03
C ILE A 39 -1.28 4.71 3.59
N TYR A 40 -1.22 6.03 3.71
CA TYR A 40 -2.29 6.92 3.32
C TYR A 40 -1.85 7.88 2.23
N GLY A 41 -2.71 8.04 1.22
CA GLY A 41 -2.55 8.92 0.09
C GLY A 41 -3.81 9.75 -0.13
N ARG A 42 -3.64 11.04 -0.38
CA ARG A 42 -4.71 11.95 -0.79
C ARG A 42 -4.32 12.62 -2.11
N GLY A 43 -5.20 12.55 -3.10
CA GLY A 43 -4.92 13.19 -4.38
C GLY A 43 -4.86 14.69 -4.24
N ILE A 44 -3.96 15.26 -5.04
CA ILE A 44 -3.82 16.69 -5.23
C ILE A 44 -4.71 17.03 -6.42
N SER A 45 -5.43 18.16 -6.35
CA SER A 45 -6.29 18.60 -7.46
C SER A 45 -5.46 18.90 -8.71
N GLU A 46 -6.06 18.72 -9.89
CA GLU A 46 -5.46 19.06 -11.17
C GLU A 46 -5.12 20.54 -11.29
N ASP A 47 -5.95 21.40 -10.69
CA ASP A 47 -5.78 22.86 -10.72
C ASP A 47 -4.70 23.36 -9.75
N SER A 48 -4.20 22.49 -8.87
CA SER A 48 -3.18 22.85 -7.88
C SER A 48 -1.80 22.92 -8.54
N LYS A 49 -1.16 24.10 -8.45
CA LYS A 49 0.21 24.34 -8.94
C LYS A 49 1.26 23.90 -7.93
N ASP A 50 0.93 23.95 -6.65
CA ASP A 50 1.76 23.54 -5.55
C ASP A 50 0.94 22.79 -4.48
N PHE A 51 1.63 22.01 -3.67
CA PHE A 51 1.11 21.38 -2.46
C PHE A 51 2.10 21.62 -1.33
N TRP A 52 1.69 22.38 -0.31
CA TRP A 52 2.56 22.80 0.80
C TRP A 52 3.88 23.43 0.34
N GLY A 53 3.83 24.29 -0.69
CA GLY A 53 5.00 24.98 -1.22
C GLY A 53 5.89 24.16 -2.16
N TYR A 54 5.58 22.87 -2.37
CA TYR A 54 6.26 22.03 -3.36
C TYR A 54 5.50 22.06 -4.70
N PRO A 55 6.18 22.25 -5.83
CA PRO A 55 5.53 22.26 -7.14
C PRO A 55 4.92 20.90 -7.43
N VAL A 56 3.67 20.88 -7.89
CA VAL A 56 3.02 19.63 -8.34
C VAL A 56 3.60 19.26 -9.70
N PRO A 57 4.12 18.02 -9.88
CA PRO A 57 4.64 17.59 -11.16
C PRO A 57 3.58 17.70 -12.27
N LYS A 58 3.96 18.26 -13.42
CA LYS A 58 3.10 18.26 -14.60
C LYS A 58 3.06 16.86 -15.19
N SER A 59 1.88 16.27 -15.29
CA SER A 59 1.71 14.99 -15.97
C SER A 59 1.41 15.18 -17.46
N LYS A 60 1.80 14.20 -18.28
CA LYS A 60 1.40 14.14 -19.69
C LYS A 60 0.15 13.29 -19.79
N GLY A 61 -0.94 13.86 -20.30
CA GLY A 61 -2.22 13.16 -20.47
C GLY A 61 -3.28 13.59 -19.46
N ALA A 62 -4.44 12.93 -19.48
CA ALA A 62 -5.54 13.30 -18.61
C ALA A 62 -5.28 12.87 -17.16
N ARG A 63 -5.59 13.75 -16.22
CA ARG A 63 -5.39 13.49 -14.80
C ARG A 63 -6.66 12.94 -14.17
N ALA A 64 -6.54 11.77 -13.54
CA ALA A 64 -7.58 11.23 -12.70
C ALA A 64 -7.60 11.97 -11.35
N GLU A 65 -8.77 12.08 -10.76
CA GLU A 65 -8.93 12.62 -9.42
C GLU A 65 -8.92 11.47 -8.42
N LEU A 66 -7.92 11.43 -7.54
CA LEU A 66 -7.88 10.50 -6.42
C LEU A 66 -8.36 11.21 -5.17
N LYS A 67 -9.48 10.79 -4.60
CA LYS A 67 -9.96 11.37 -3.34
C LYS A 67 -9.20 10.79 -2.16
N THR A 68 -9.02 9.47 -2.14
CA THR A 68 -8.30 8.77 -1.06
C THR A 68 -7.74 7.45 -1.57
N LEU A 69 -6.54 7.12 -1.10
CA LEU A 69 -5.91 5.81 -1.23
C LEU A 69 -5.38 5.43 0.15
N CYS A 70 -5.73 4.25 0.64
CA CYS A 70 -5.26 3.75 1.92
C CYS A 70 -4.91 2.28 1.78
N PHE A 71 -3.76 1.90 2.31
CA PHE A 71 -3.36 0.52 2.51
C PHE A 71 -3.16 0.30 4.00
N ILE A 72 -3.69 -0.80 4.51
CA ILE A 72 -3.51 -1.22 5.89
C ILE A 72 -2.90 -2.62 5.83
N MET A 73 -1.75 -2.76 6.46
CA MET A 73 -1.01 -4.01 6.56
C MET A 73 -0.90 -4.39 8.02
N GLU A 74 -1.54 -5.49 8.39
CA GLU A 74 -1.59 -5.97 9.77
C GLU A 74 -0.95 -7.37 9.84
N PRO A 75 -0.12 -7.65 10.85
CA PRO A 75 0.40 -9.00 11.04
C PRO A 75 -0.74 -9.92 11.48
N ILE A 76 -0.98 -10.99 10.73
CA ILE A 76 -1.93 -12.06 11.11
C ILE A 76 -1.17 -13.37 11.30
N ASP A 77 -1.80 -14.35 11.95
CA ASP A 77 -1.14 -15.61 12.36
C ASP A 77 0.14 -15.35 13.18
N GLY A 78 0.10 -14.27 13.97
CA GLY A 78 1.24 -13.71 14.68
C GLY A 78 2.35 -13.21 13.74
N GLY A 79 2.07 -12.62 12.59
CA GLY A 79 3.11 -12.06 11.71
C GLY A 79 3.84 -13.08 10.84
N LYS A 80 3.34 -14.32 10.75
CA LYS A 80 3.73 -15.25 9.66
C LYS A 80 3.05 -14.90 8.34
N SER A 81 1.89 -14.26 8.45
CA SER A 81 1.05 -13.81 7.36
C SER A 81 0.78 -12.32 7.55
N THR A 82 0.44 -11.61 6.49
CA THR A 82 0.06 -10.20 6.55
C THR A 82 -1.35 -10.05 5.99
N GLY A 83 -2.27 -9.54 6.81
CA GLY A 83 -3.57 -9.05 6.35
C GLY A 83 -3.36 -7.76 5.57
N PHE A 84 -3.94 -7.68 4.37
CA PHE A 84 -3.80 -6.53 3.50
C PHE A 84 -5.17 -5.98 3.11
N THR A 85 -5.48 -4.77 3.56
CA THR A 85 -6.70 -4.06 3.21
C THR A 85 -6.36 -2.85 2.34
N MET A 86 -7.06 -2.69 1.23
CA MET A 86 -6.93 -1.54 0.33
C MET A 86 -8.27 -0.81 0.19
N LEU A 87 -8.25 0.50 0.44
CA LEU A 87 -9.34 1.42 0.15
C LEU A 87 -8.87 2.44 -0.89
N ALA A 88 -9.56 2.51 -2.02
CA ALA A 88 -9.24 3.47 -3.07
C ALA A 88 -10.53 4.12 -3.59
N GLU A 89 -10.58 5.45 -3.56
CA GLU A 89 -11.64 6.24 -4.18
C GLU A 89 -11.04 7.16 -5.23
N SER A 90 -11.35 6.89 -6.50
CA SER A 90 -10.84 7.65 -7.64
C SER A 90 -11.93 7.91 -8.68
N ASP A 91 -11.97 9.12 -9.22
CA ASP A 91 -12.69 9.46 -10.43
C ASP A 91 -11.71 9.50 -11.62
N PRO A 92 -11.79 8.53 -12.56
CA PRO A 92 -10.91 8.49 -13.72
C PRO A 92 -11.24 9.56 -14.79
N LYS A 93 -12.29 10.37 -14.57
CA LYS A 93 -12.85 11.37 -15.50
C LYS A 93 -13.19 10.77 -16.86
N ILE A 94 -13.77 9.57 -16.86
CA ILE A 94 -14.21 8.85 -18.07
C ILE A 94 -15.59 8.28 -17.82
N HIS A 95 -16.48 8.41 -18.81
CA HIS A 95 -17.75 7.72 -18.79
C HIS A 95 -17.55 6.24 -19.15
N ILE A 96 -17.58 5.37 -18.13
CA ILE A 96 -17.50 3.92 -18.28
C ILE A 96 -18.84 3.35 -17.81
N PRO A 97 -19.53 2.51 -18.61
CA PRO A 97 -20.75 1.84 -18.16
C PRO A 97 -20.51 1.08 -16.85
N GLU A 98 -21.43 1.21 -15.88
CA GLU A 98 -21.25 0.67 -14.52
C GLU A 98 -20.90 -0.82 -14.50
N LYS A 99 -21.48 -1.62 -15.40
CA LYS A 99 -21.18 -3.05 -15.54
C LYS A 99 -19.71 -3.31 -15.91
N ILE A 100 -19.17 -2.51 -16.81
CA ILE A 100 -17.76 -2.59 -17.23
C ILE A 100 -16.86 -2.10 -16.10
N LEU A 101 -17.23 -1.00 -15.43
CA LEU A 101 -16.48 -0.48 -14.30
C LEU A 101 -16.40 -1.50 -13.15
N ALA A 102 -17.52 -2.13 -12.78
CA ALA A 102 -17.57 -3.16 -11.76
C ALA A 102 -16.74 -4.40 -12.14
N TRP A 103 -16.78 -4.80 -13.41
CA TRP A 103 -15.93 -5.88 -13.92
C TRP A 103 -14.44 -5.50 -13.85
N LEU A 104 -14.07 -4.31 -14.30
CA LEU A 104 -12.70 -3.79 -14.24
C LEU A 104 -12.18 -3.75 -12.81
N CYS A 105 -12.95 -3.22 -11.86
CA CYS A 105 -12.56 -3.17 -10.45
C CYS A 105 -12.26 -4.58 -9.89
N LYS A 106 -13.08 -5.58 -10.24
CA LYS A 106 -12.84 -6.97 -9.84
C LYS A 106 -11.57 -7.55 -10.46
N GLN A 107 -11.29 -7.26 -11.73
CA GLN A 107 -10.07 -7.72 -12.38
C GLN A 107 -8.84 -7.03 -11.80
N TYR A 108 -8.91 -5.72 -11.57
CA TYR A 108 -7.83 -4.96 -10.94
C TYR A 108 -7.52 -5.45 -9.54
N ALA A 109 -8.53 -5.68 -8.70
CA ALA A 109 -8.32 -6.25 -7.37
C ALA A 109 -7.59 -7.59 -7.46
N LYS A 110 -8.10 -8.54 -8.28
CA LYS A 110 -7.45 -9.85 -8.47
C LYS A 110 -6.01 -9.71 -8.95
N TYR A 111 -5.78 -8.83 -9.93
CA TYR A 111 -4.46 -8.61 -10.50
C TYR A 111 -3.49 -8.03 -9.47
N ILE A 112 -3.90 -7.02 -8.70
CA ILE A 112 -3.07 -6.39 -7.67
C ILE A 112 -2.68 -7.40 -6.60
N PHE A 113 -3.67 -8.10 -6.02
CA PHE A 113 -3.40 -9.08 -4.96
C PHE A 113 -2.53 -10.24 -5.46
N HIS A 114 -2.84 -10.79 -6.63
CA HIS A 114 -2.03 -11.85 -7.22
C HIS A 114 -0.59 -11.37 -7.55
N SER A 115 -0.43 -10.13 -8.00
CA SER A 115 0.89 -9.56 -8.28
C SER A 115 1.68 -9.34 -7.00
N ILE A 116 1.05 -8.86 -5.93
CA ILE A 116 1.69 -8.69 -4.61
C ILE A 116 2.13 -10.05 -4.06
N GLU A 117 1.24 -11.05 -4.09
CA GLU A 117 1.54 -12.42 -3.65
C GLU A 117 2.73 -12.98 -4.43
N LYS A 118 2.67 -12.94 -5.77
CA LYS A 118 3.74 -13.46 -6.63
C LYS A 118 5.07 -12.72 -6.44
N LEU A 119 5.04 -11.40 -6.27
CA LEU A 119 6.24 -10.60 -5.97
C LEU A 119 6.82 -10.94 -4.59
N SER A 120 5.96 -11.26 -3.62
CA SER A 120 6.38 -11.64 -2.26
C SER A 120 6.98 -13.05 -2.25
N GLU A 121 6.41 -14.00 -2.98
CA GLU A 121 6.92 -15.37 -3.09
C GLU A 121 8.25 -15.45 -3.83
N ASN A 122 8.43 -14.62 -4.86
CA ASN A 122 9.63 -14.62 -5.72
C ASN A 122 10.51 -13.40 -5.44
N PHE A 123 10.47 -12.87 -4.21
CA PHE A 123 11.12 -11.61 -3.85
C PHE A 123 12.60 -11.57 -4.25
N ASP A 124 13.33 -12.65 -4.00
CA ASP A 124 14.76 -12.78 -4.27
C ASP A 124 15.12 -12.68 -5.77
N ASP A 125 14.17 -13.00 -6.65
CA ASP A 125 14.33 -12.94 -8.11
C ASP A 125 13.86 -11.60 -8.71
N THR A 126 13.42 -10.65 -7.87
CA THR A 126 12.99 -9.33 -8.32
C THR A 126 14.14 -8.32 -8.32
N GLU A 127 13.84 -7.09 -8.72
CA GLU A 127 14.76 -5.95 -8.60
C GLU A 127 14.90 -5.41 -7.16
N TYR A 128 14.03 -5.84 -6.22
CA TYR A 128 13.99 -5.29 -4.87
C TYR A 128 15.22 -5.63 -4.00
N PRO A 129 15.78 -6.86 -4.02
CA PRO A 129 17.03 -7.15 -3.31
C PRO A 129 18.17 -6.21 -3.69
N THR A 130 18.36 -5.97 -4.99
CA THR A 130 19.37 -5.02 -5.48
C THR A 130 19.10 -3.59 -5.00
N ARG A 131 17.83 -3.16 -4.95
CA ARG A 131 17.46 -1.84 -4.40
C ARG A 131 17.74 -1.74 -2.91
N ILE A 132 17.53 -2.82 -2.15
CA ILE A 132 17.90 -2.91 -0.74
C ILE A 132 19.41 -2.70 -0.57
N GLU A 133 20.22 -3.32 -1.42
CA GLU A 133 21.67 -3.15 -1.37
C GLU A 133 22.13 -1.74 -1.74
N GLN A 134 21.43 -1.07 -2.66
CA GLN A 134 21.76 0.29 -3.10
C GLN A 134 21.43 1.37 -2.06
N ASP A 135 20.47 1.12 -1.18
CA ASP A 135 20.04 2.04 -0.14
C ASP A 135 19.96 1.34 1.23
N ARG A 136 21.04 0.65 1.61
CA ARG A 136 21.08 -0.14 2.85
C ARG A 136 20.70 0.66 4.09
N GLU A 137 21.12 1.92 4.18
CA GLU A 137 20.82 2.75 5.35
C GLU A 137 19.30 2.90 5.56
N PHE A 138 18.54 3.14 4.49
CA PHE A 138 17.08 3.20 4.56
C PHE A 138 16.48 1.84 4.93
N TYR A 139 16.91 0.76 4.28
CA TYR A 139 16.31 -0.56 4.49
C TYR A 139 16.70 -1.23 5.82
N ASP A 140 17.90 -0.98 6.33
CA ASP A 140 18.33 -1.41 7.68
C ASP A 140 17.47 -0.71 8.76
N PHE A 141 17.12 0.56 8.54
CA PHE A 141 16.14 1.26 9.37
C PHE A 141 14.78 0.57 9.30
N ILE A 142 14.28 0.24 8.10
CA ILE A 142 12.99 -0.47 7.96
C ILE A 142 13.03 -1.84 8.64
N GLU A 143 14.10 -2.62 8.49
CA GLU A 143 14.22 -3.94 9.11
C GLU A 143 14.20 -3.85 10.64
N THR A 144 14.94 -2.88 11.20
CA THR A 144 15.01 -2.66 12.65
C THR A 144 13.71 -2.08 13.21
N ALA A 145 13.13 -1.09 12.52
CA ALA A 145 11.97 -0.37 13.00
C ALA A 145 10.66 -1.14 12.78
N VAL A 146 10.54 -1.89 11.69
CA VAL A 146 9.26 -2.47 11.26
C VAL A 146 9.29 -3.99 11.36
N ILE A 147 10.22 -4.65 10.68
CA ILE A 147 10.25 -6.13 10.59
C ILE A 147 10.55 -6.75 11.95
N GLY A 148 11.54 -6.22 12.68
CA GLY A 148 11.87 -6.66 14.03
C GLY A 148 10.68 -6.56 14.99
N ARG A 149 9.88 -5.50 14.88
CA ARG A 149 8.71 -5.30 15.73
C ARG A 149 7.57 -6.25 15.38
N MET A 150 7.27 -6.44 14.08
CA MET A 150 6.29 -7.45 13.62
C MET A 150 6.64 -8.85 14.14
N LYS A 151 7.92 -9.23 14.11
CA LYS A 151 8.40 -10.52 14.67
C LYS A 151 8.28 -10.56 16.19
N SER A 152 8.62 -9.49 16.91
CA SER A 152 8.50 -9.46 18.38
C SER A 152 7.05 -9.57 18.87
N MET A 153 6.08 -9.06 18.08
CA MET A 153 4.65 -9.21 18.37
C MET A 153 4.20 -10.67 18.21
N HIS A 154 4.78 -11.44 17.27
CA HIS A 154 4.59 -12.88 17.17
C HIS A 154 4.90 -13.59 18.49
N GLU A 155 6.08 -13.31 19.03
CA GLU A 155 6.62 -13.98 20.21
C GLU A 155 5.82 -13.62 21.47
N ARG A 156 5.36 -12.38 21.57
CA ARG A 156 4.45 -11.91 22.63
C ARG A 156 3.06 -12.56 22.54
N SER A 157 2.49 -12.68 21.33
CA SER A 157 1.21 -13.37 21.12
C SER A 157 1.27 -14.86 21.50
N ARG A 158 2.39 -15.55 21.21
CA ARG A 158 2.59 -16.96 21.60
C ARG A 158 2.78 -17.18 23.10
N SER A 159 3.43 -16.25 23.80
CA SER A 159 3.65 -16.35 25.26
C SER A 159 2.37 -16.08 26.05
N GLY A 160 1.55 -15.10 25.66
CA GLY A 160 0.26 -14.83 26.28
C GLY A 160 -0.78 -15.96 26.13
N LEU A 161 -0.73 -16.73 25.04
CA LEU A 161 -1.57 -17.93 24.85
C LEU A 161 -1.17 -19.09 25.77
N ASN A 162 0.10 -19.21 26.15
CA ASN A 162 0.58 -20.27 27.04
C ASN A 162 0.29 -19.99 28.52
N GLU A 163 0.20 -18.73 28.94
CA GLU A 163 -0.11 -18.40 30.35
C GLU A 163 -1.58 -18.65 30.72
N HIS A 164 -2.50 -18.59 29.75
CA HIS A 164 -3.92 -18.89 30.00
C HIS A 164 -4.26 -20.40 30.03
N CYS A 165 -3.40 -21.28 29.52
CA CYS A 165 -3.62 -22.73 29.57
C CYS A 165 -3.11 -23.40 30.87
N PHE A 166 -2.32 -22.73 31.71
CA PHE A 166 -1.78 -23.29 32.95
C PHE A 166 -2.43 -22.75 34.24
N ALA A 167 -3.41 -21.85 34.15
CA ALA A 167 -4.13 -21.31 35.30
C ALA A 167 -5.44 -22.05 35.63
N SER A 168 -5.55 -23.33 35.26
CA SER A 168 -6.67 -24.21 35.64
C SER A 168 -6.12 -25.54 36.16
N SER A 169 -5.69 -25.57 37.42
CA SER A 169 -5.35 -26.79 38.16
C SER A 169 -5.81 -26.65 39.59
#